data_AF-A0A5K7U0I3-F1
#
_entry.id   AF-A0A5K7U0I3-F1
#
_cell.length_a   1.000
_cell.length_b   1.000
_cell.length_c   1.000
_cell.angle_alpha   90.00
_cell.angle_beta   90.00
_cell.angle_gamma   90.00
#
_symmetry.space_group_name_H-M   'P 1'
#
loop_
_entity.id
_entity.type
_entity.pdbx_description
1 polymer ?
#
loop_
_entity_poly.entity_id
_entity_poly.type
_entity_poly.pdbx_seq_one_letter_code
_entity_poly.pdbx_strand_id
1 'polypeptide(L)'
;MVGFLKLCIDHPGAAGELFLVADGQDVSTADMVTSLCQGMGKRPLLIPCPAALLRVALGLLGKANMYDQLCGSLQIDASKARRLLGWRPEDTTPAALQEAGRQFIHRHKKAK
;
A
#
# COMPACT_ATOMS: atom_id res chain seq x y z
N MET A 1 -9.88 5.45 1.67
CA MET A 1 -9.86 6.89 2.04
C MET A 1 -11.23 7.58 1.96
N VAL A 2 -11.94 7.58 0.83
CA VAL A 2 -13.23 8.30 0.69
C VAL A 2 -14.28 7.87 1.71
N GLY A 3 -14.41 6.56 1.98
CA GLY A 3 -15.32 6.06 3.02
C GLY A 3 -15.03 6.63 4.41
N PHE A 4 -13.76 6.85 4.75
CA PHE A 4 -13.37 7.43 6.03
C PHE A 4 -13.79 8.90 6.14
N LEU A 5 -13.62 9.67 5.05
CA LEU A 5 -14.06 11.07 5.01
C LEU A 5 -15.57 11.18 5.16
N LYS A 6 -16.35 10.30 4.51
CA LYS A 6 -17.80 10.21 4.70
C LYS A 6 -18.15 9.94 6.16
N LEU A 7 -17.50 8.96 6.77
CA LEU A 7 -17.69 8.66 8.19
C LEU A 7 -17.41 9.87 9.10
N CYS A 8 -16.35 10.65 8.81
CA CYS A 8 -16.02 11.83 9.61
C CYS A 8 -17.05 12.96 9.50
N ILE A 9 -17.77 13.05 8.38
CA ILE A 9 -18.83 14.06 8.18
C ILE A 9 -20.02 13.76 9.09
N ASP A 10 -20.39 12.48 9.21
CA ASP A 10 -21.62 12.07 9.90
C ASP A 10 -21.38 11.71 11.39
N HIS A 11 -20.15 11.35 11.77
CA HIS A 11 -19.86 10.82 13.10
C HIS A 11 -19.53 11.94 14.10
N PRO A 12 -20.33 12.14 15.18
CA PRO A 12 -20.13 13.25 16.11
C PRO A 12 -18.78 13.20 16.84
N GLY A 13 -18.25 12.00 17.07
CA GLY A 13 -16.92 11.81 17.66
C GLY A 13 -15.75 12.25 16.78
N ALA A 14 -15.96 12.59 15.50
CA ALA A 14 -14.87 13.02 14.61
C ALA A 14 -14.53 14.53 14.76
N ALA A 15 -15.44 15.33 15.33
CA ALA A 15 -15.28 16.77 15.41
C ALA A 15 -14.09 17.17 16.30
N GLY A 16 -13.19 18.01 15.78
CA GLY A 16 -12.02 18.51 16.52
C GLY A 16 -10.87 17.51 16.65
N GLU A 17 -10.97 16.34 16.03
CA GLU A 17 -10.00 15.25 16.18
C GLU A 17 -9.04 15.13 14.99
N LEU A 18 -7.76 14.86 15.28
CA LEU A 18 -6.77 14.44 14.28
C LEU A 18 -6.75 12.90 14.19
N PHE A 19 -6.85 12.35 12.98
CA PHE A 19 -6.79 10.91 12.73
C PHE A 19 -5.67 10.54 11.76
N LEU A 20 -4.99 9.43 12.08
CA LEU A 20 -4.16 8.70 11.13
C LEU A 20 -5.01 7.57 10.52
N VAL A 21 -4.91 7.42 9.20
CA VAL A 21 -5.70 6.44 8.45
C VAL A 21 -4.75 5.54 7.68
N ALA A 22 -4.89 4.24 7.87
CA ALA A 22 -4.18 3.20 7.12
C ALA A 22 -5.16 2.14 6.65
N ASP A 23 -4.82 1.47 5.55
CA ASP A 23 -5.47 0.23 5.16
C ASP A 23 -5.05 -0.82 6.20
N GLY A 24 -6.00 -1.41 6.92
CA GLY A 24 -5.79 -2.05 8.24
C GLY A 24 -4.93 -3.32 8.27
N GLN A 25 -4.17 -3.61 7.22
CA GLN A 25 -3.23 -4.73 7.13
C GLN A 25 -1.85 -4.20 6.74
N ASP A 26 -0.85 -4.51 7.57
CA ASP A 26 0.55 -4.29 7.22
C ASP A 26 0.94 -5.31 6.15
N VAL A 27 1.46 -4.83 5.03
CA VAL A 27 1.94 -5.66 3.91
C VAL A 27 3.41 -5.32 3.64
N SER A 28 4.23 -6.36 3.41
CA SER A 28 5.61 -6.15 3.01
C SER A 28 5.69 -5.79 1.52
N THR A 29 6.82 -5.23 1.09
CA THR A 29 7.08 -4.99 -0.35
C THR A 29 7.03 -6.27 -1.18
N ALA A 30 7.42 -7.40 -0.60
CA ALA A 30 7.30 -8.72 -1.24
C ALA A 30 5.83 -9.13 -1.42
N ASP A 31 4.98 -8.91 -0.42
CA ASP A 31 3.55 -9.18 -0.51
C ASP A 31 2.89 -8.31 -1.57
N MET A 32 3.26 -7.02 -1.60
CA MET A 32 2.74 -6.08 -2.59
C MET A 32 3.04 -6.52 -4.03
N VAL A 33 4.30 -6.86 -4.31
CA VAL A 33 4.72 -7.38 -5.62
C VAL A 33 4.00 -8.68 -5.96
N THR A 34 3.86 -9.58 -4.98
CA THR A 34 3.17 -10.86 -5.16
C THR A 34 1.70 -10.67 -5.53
N SER A 35 0.96 -9.82 -4.83
CA SER A 35 -0.44 -9.51 -5.12
C SER A 35 -0.62 -8.89 -6.50
N LEU A 36 0.27 -7.96 -6.89
CA LEU A 36 0.27 -7.39 -8.24
C LEU A 36 0.50 -8.46 -9.31
N CYS A 37 1.52 -9.32 -9.15
CA CYS A 37 1.80 -10.41 -10.08
C CYS A 37 0.62 -11.37 -10.24
N GLN A 38 -0.03 -11.73 -9.13
CA GLN A 38 -1.24 -12.55 -9.16
C GLN A 38 -2.35 -11.89 -9.98
N GLY A 39 -2.61 -10.60 -9.76
CA GLY A 39 -3.55 -9.81 -10.55
C GLY A 39 -3.21 -9.77 -12.04
N MET A 40 -1.92 -9.68 -12.36
CA MET A 40 -1.44 -9.67 -13.74
C MET A 40 -1.43 -11.05 -14.41
N GLY A 41 -1.75 -12.13 -13.69
CA GLY A 41 -1.60 -13.51 -14.18
C GLY A 41 -0.14 -13.91 -14.41
N LYS A 42 0.81 -13.30 -13.69
CA LYS A 42 2.24 -13.58 -13.78
C LYS A 42 2.75 -14.28 -12.53
N ARG A 43 3.82 -15.07 -12.67
CA ARG A 43 4.52 -15.67 -11.53
C ARG A 43 5.42 -14.61 -10.87
N PRO A 44 5.32 -14.38 -9.56
CA PRO A 44 6.26 -13.50 -8.86
C PRO A 44 7.63 -14.17 -8.80
N LEU A 45 8.68 -13.41 -9.13
CA LEU A 45 10.07 -13.82 -8.98
C LEU A 45 10.74 -12.88 -7.97
N LEU A 46 10.83 -13.33 -6.72
CA LEU A 46 11.44 -12.58 -5.63
C LEU A 46 12.85 -13.12 -5.40
N ILE A 47 13.86 -12.25 -5.51
CA ILE A 47 15.26 -12.60 -5.25
C ILE A 47 15.65 -11.99 -3.90
N PRO A 48 16.22 -12.77 -2.96
CA PRO A 48 16.71 -12.23 -1.70
C PRO A 48 17.84 -11.23 -1.97
N CYS A 49 17.70 -10.01 -1.46
CA CYS A 49 18.68 -8.95 -1.62
C CYS A 49 19.04 -8.35 -0.25
N PRO A 50 20.30 -8.34 0.16
CA PRO A 50 20.73 -7.64 1.36
C PRO A 50 20.44 -6.14 1.24
N ALA A 51 19.74 -5.58 2.23
CA ALA A 51 19.29 -4.18 2.22
C ALA A 51 20.45 -3.18 2.03
N ALA A 52 21.61 -3.45 2.63
CA ALA A 52 22.80 -2.61 2.49
C ALA A 52 23.31 -2.54 1.04
N LEU A 53 23.31 -3.68 0.32
CA LEU A 53 23.72 -3.72 -1.09
C LEU A 53 22.74 -2.95 -1.97
N LEU A 54 21.43 -3.12 -1.73
CA LEU A 54 20.41 -2.38 -2.45
C LEU A 54 20.53 -0.87 -2.23
N ARG A 55 20.77 -0.44 -0.99
CA ARG A 55 20.97 0.98 -0.64
C ARG A 55 22.16 1.58 -1.38
N VAL A 56 23.32 0.89 -1.36
CA VAL A 56 24.53 1.34 -2.06
C VAL A 56 24.30 1.40 -3.56
N ALA A 57 23.73 0.35 -4.15
CA ALA A 57 23.45 0.30 -5.58
C ALA A 57 22.53 1.45 -6.03
N LEU A 58 21.41 1.67 -5.31
CA LEU A 58 20.50 2.77 -5.60
C LEU A 58 21.13 4.14 -5.37
N GLY A 59 22.01 4.27 -4.36
CA GLY A 59 22.80 5.48 -4.15
C GLY A 59 23.71 5.81 -5.33
N LEU A 60 24.45 4.81 -5.84
CA LEU A 60 25.33 4.96 -7.01
C LEU A 60 24.54 5.30 -8.29
N LEU A 61 23.31 4.80 -8.41
CA LEU A 61 22.40 5.11 -9.52
C LEU A 61 21.72 6.48 -9.40
N GLY A 62 22.02 7.28 -8.36
CA GLY A 62 21.36 8.56 -8.09
C GLY A 62 19.89 8.42 -7.64
N LYS A 63 19.47 7.22 -7.23
CA LYS A 63 18.10 6.85 -6.83
C LYS A 63 17.98 6.55 -5.34
N ALA A 64 18.77 7.20 -4.50
CA ALA A 64 18.75 6.99 -3.05
C ALA A 64 17.35 7.14 -2.45
N ASN A 65 16.57 8.14 -2.87
CA ASN A 65 15.19 8.34 -2.39
C ASN A 65 14.26 7.14 -2.66
N MET A 66 14.52 6.38 -3.72
CA MET A 66 13.71 5.19 -4.04
C MET A 66 13.94 4.07 -3.03
N TYR A 67 15.14 3.99 -2.43
CA TYR A 67 15.40 3.05 -1.34
C TYR A 67 14.52 3.38 -0.13
N ASP A 68 14.49 4.64 0.30
CA ASP A 68 13.72 5.05 1.47
C ASP A 68 12.20 4.89 1.24
N GLN A 69 11.71 5.11 0.03
CA GLN A 69 10.31 4.86 -0.32
C GLN A 69 9.92 3.37 -0.32
N LEU A 70 10.84 2.48 -0.69
CA LEU A 70 10.58 1.03 -0.81
C LEU A 70 10.87 0.24 0.46
N CYS A 71 11.90 0.64 1.19
CA CYS A 71 12.46 -0.09 2.32
C CYS A 71 12.37 0.68 3.65
N GLY A 72 11.91 1.94 3.62
CA GLY A 72 11.55 2.67 4.83
C GLY A 72 10.30 2.07 5.48
N SER A 73 10.14 2.31 6.78
CA SER A 73 8.89 1.93 7.46
C SER A 73 7.81 2.98 7.17
N LEU A 74 6.69 2.52 6.61
CA LEU A 74 5.47 3.31 6.41
C LEU A 74 4.38 2.98 7.46
N GLN A 75 4.74 2.26 8.52
CA GLN A 75 3.78 1.88 9.56
C GLN A 75 3.35 3.10 10.37
N ILE A 76 2.04 3.27 10.49
CA ILE A 76 1.41 4.33 11.30
C ILE A 76 0.38 3.72 12.24
N ASP A 77 0.26 4.27 13.44
CA ASP A 77 -0.78 3.84 14.38
C ASP A 77 -2.15 4.45 14.00
N ALA A 78 -2.94 3.69 13.25
CA ALA A 78 -4.33 4.04 12.91
C ALA A 78 -5.36 3.52 13.94
N SER A 79 -4.94 3.12 15.15
CA SER A 79 -5.83 2.56 16.17
C SER A 79 -6.90 3.55 16.63
N LYS A 80 -6.60 4.85 16.65
CA LYS A 80 -7.54 5.91 17.06
C LYS A 80 -8.79 5.93 16.19
N ALA A 81 -8.63 5.88 14.87
CA ALA A 81 -9.74 5.86 13.93
C ALA A 81 -10.65 4.63 14.14
N ARG A 82 -10.04 3.46 14.39
CA ARG A 82 -10.77 2.22 14.68
C ARG A 82 -11.53 2.28 16.00
N ARG A 83 -10.88 2.76 17.07
CA ARG A 83 -11.45 2.80 18.42
C ARG A 83 -12.55 3.83 18.57
N LEU A 84 -12.38 5.01 17.98
CA LEU A 84 -13.24 6.16 18.23
C LEU A 84 -14.36 6.32 17.18
N LEU A 85 -14.11 5.92 15.93
CA LEU A 85 -15.09 6.01 14.85
C LEU A 85 -15.60 4.64 14.38
N GLY A 86 -15.05 3.53 14.91
CA GLY A 86 -15.36 2.20 14.39
C GLY A 86 -14.84 1.95 12.97
N TRP A 87 -13.95 2.80 12.45
CA TRP A 87 -13.51 2.75 11.05
C TRP A 87 -12.88 1.41 10.71
N ARG A 88 -13.31 0.82 9.59
CA ARG A 88 -12.66 -0.33 8.94
C ARG A 88 -12.69 -0.12 7.43
N PRO A 89 -11.57 -0.35 6.71
CA PRO A 89 -11.57 -0.29 5.24
C PRO A 89 -12.45 -1.40 4.65
N GLU A 90 -13.12 -1.09 3.55
CA GLU A 90 -14.03 -2.00 2.83
C GLU A 90 -13.26 -3.11 2.10
N ASP A 91 -12.13 -2.75 1.48
CA ASP A 91 -11.27 -3.67 0.75
C ASP A 91 -10.00 -4.00 1.53
N THR A 92 -9.46 -5.20 1.29
CA THR A 92 -8.13 -5.57 1.77
C THR A 92 -7.06 -5.11 0.79
N THR A 93 -5.90 -4.70 1.32
CA THR A 93 -4.77 -4.25 0.52
C THR A 93 -4.36 -5.27 -0.56
N PRO A 94 -4.26 -6.59 -0.27
CA PRO A 94 -3.93 -7.58 -1.30
C PRO A 94 -4.96 -7.67 -2.43
N ALA A 95 -6.27 -7.60 -2.12
CA ALA A 95 -7.32 -7.67 -3.12
C ALA A 95 -7.31 -6.45 -4.05
N ALA A 96 -7.12 -5.25 -3.50
CA ALA A 96 -6.99 -4.02 -4.27
C ALA A 96 -5.76 -4.04 -5.19
N LEU A 97 -4.63 -4.58 -4.71
CA LEU A 97 -3.41 -4.74 -5.52
C LEU A 97 -3.59 -5.76 -6.66
N GLN A 98 -4.27 -6.88 -6.41
CA GLN A 98 -4.60 -7.83 -7.47
C GLN A 98 -5.49 -7.18 -8.55
N GLU A 99 -6.48 -6.39 -8.15
CA GLU A 99 -7.33 -5.67 -9.09
C GLU A 99 -6.54 -4.64 -9.90
N ALA A 100 -5.65 -3.88 -9.27
CA ALA A 100 -4.75 -2.97 -9.98
C ALA A 100 -3.88 -3.70 -11.01
N GLY A 101 -3.35 -4.88 -10.65
CA GLY A 101 -2.60 -5.75 -11.57
C GLY A 101 -3.43 -6.21 -12.79
N ARG A 102 -4.69 -6.61 -12.56
CA ARG A 102 -5.62 -6.98 -13.64
C ARG A 102 -5.85 -5.82 -14.61
N GLN A 103 -6.14 -4.63 -14.06
CA GLN A 103 -6.38 -3.43 -14.85
C GLN A 103 -5.17 -3.00 -15.68
N PHE A 104 -3.96 -3.11 -15.10
CA PHE A 104 -2.72 -2.79 -15.80
C PHE A 104 -2.54 -3.63 -17.07
N ILE A 105 -2.72 -4.96 -16.97
CA ILE A 105 -2.61 -5.87 -18.11
C ILE A 105 -3.71 -5.62 -19.14
N HIS A 106 -4.94 -5.37 -18.69
CA HIS A 106 -6.06 -5.08 -19.60
C HIS A 106 -5.81 -3.82 -20.43
N ARG A 107 -5.30 -2.75 -19.82
CA ARG A 107 -4.93 -1.51 -20.52
C ARG A 107 -3.80 -1.72 -21.52
N HIS A 108 -2.77 -2.49 -21.15
CA HIS A 108 -1.62 -2.75 -22.02
C HIS A 108 -1.93 -3.73 -23.18
N LYS A 109 -2.91 -4.63 -23.03
CA LYS A 109 -3.39 -5.48 -24.12
C LYS A 109 -4.24 -4.73 -25.15
N LYS A 110 -4.98 -3.68 -24.74
CA LYS A 110 -5.78 -2.85 -25.65
C LYS A 110 -4.95 -1.82 -26.43
N ALA A 111 -3.76 -1.46 -25.94
CA ALA A 111 -2.85 -0.51 -26.58
C ALA A 111 -1.93 -1.16 -27.64
N LYS A 112 -2.10 -2.46 -27.90
CA LYS A 112 -1.29 -3.26 -28.81
C LYS A 112 -2.20 -3.91 -29.84
#